data_AF-A0A5Q4E9W8-F1
#
_entry.id   AF-A0A5Q4E9W8-F1
#
_cell.length_a   1.000
_cell.length_b   1.000
_cell.length_c   1.000
_cell.angle_alpha   90.00
_cell.angle_beta   90.00
_cell.angle_gamma   90.00
#
_symmetry.space_group_name_H-M   'P 1'
#
loop_
_entity.id
_entity.type
_entity.pdbx_description
1 polymer ?
#
loop_
_entity_poly.entity_id
_entity_poly.type
_entity_poly.pdbx_seq_one_letter_code
_entity_poly.pdbx_strand_id
1 'polypeptide(L)'
;MKRISLLKVTFAFVLLAFAAPRTNACTNVLVSAGASADGSVMISYLADAGGFMDPLYYYPGGTYEPGDSVDIIDWHYGTLIGRIPQVERTYRVIGNMNEHQVAIGETTFTGRDELHGGNGFIDYGAMMYIGLQRSKTAREAIAVMTGLVEAHGYKSTGESFSIADKNEAWIMEFIGKGEHGEGAVWVAARVPDGYIAAHANQARVRQIDWNDTENWMWSDDLVEFAVEMGWFGADQPREEFSFVDAYNPLTCESLLLCEGRVWSVFRNAAPEQEFNPEYWRCVEGAEPYPLFVKPANKITVQAMIGLVRDHFHDSPYYTAEGFDAGPFNNPYRWRPIYFELDDQKYAWPRTISQPQTGFSFISQSRNFLPDAIGGIFWYSVDDTYSNAYMPLYVGSQRAPISLTTGNVVDFDWDSAFWVFNLVANYAYGLYSYIIVDIKEVQLEVENRSHAMTKAVDMAAKSLYETDKDMMYEYLTDFSVNNAEYTVQRWRELGYHIFSKYNDRYIRTEDKLRPWPQGVGYPENFFRQAVEERPGYFDVRWRKPGEPIK
;
A
#
# COMPACT_ATOMS: atom_id res chain seq x y z
N MET A 1 -73.04 0.72 20.25
CA MET A 1 -72.58 1.60 19.14
C MET A 1 -71.37 2.41 19.61
N LYS A 2 -70.16 2.04 19.18
CA LYS A 2 -69.05 2.92 18.79
C LYS A 2 -67.88 2.01 18.42
N ARG A 3 -67.63 1.92 17.11
CA ARG A 3 -66.47 1.24 16.51
C ARG A 3 -65.24 2.11 16.77
N ILE A 4 -64.19 1.54 17.34
CA ILE A 4 -62.85 2.14 17.32
C ILE A 4 -62.06 1.36 16.28
N SER A 5 -61.63 2.07 15.24
CA SER A 5 -60.82 1.57 14.13
C SER A 5 -59.42 1.19 14.62
N LEU A 6 -59.01 -0.06 14.40
CA LEU A 6 -57.61 -0.46 14.46
C LEU A 6 -56.90 0.17 13.25
N LEU A 7 -56.14 1.24 13.47
CA LEU A 7 -55.17 1.74 12.50
C LEU A 7 -54.00 0.75 12.49
N LYS A 8 -53.82 0.01 11.40
CA LYS A 8 -52.60 -0.77 11.16
C LYS A 8 -51.48 0.21 10.85
N VAL A 9 -50.64 0.52 11.83
CA VAL A 9 -49.36 1.18 11.60
C VAL A 9 -48.38 0.10 11.16
N THR A 10 -48.18 -0.02 9.84
CA THR A 10 -47.12 -0.81 9.26
C THR A 10 -45.82 -0.04 9.46
N PHE A 11 -45.02 -0.43 10.45
CA PHE A 11 -43.65 0.10 10.63
C PHE A 11 -42.79 -0.53 9.52
N ALA A 12 -42.55 0.23 8.45
CA ALA A 12 -41.55 -0.11 7.46
C ALA A 12 -40.17 0.18 8.08
N PHE A 13 -39.50 -0.87 8.55
CA PHE A 13 -38.07 -0.82 8.85
C PHE A 13 -37.32 -0.64 7.52
N VAL A 14 -37.03 0.60 7.15
CA VAL A 14 -36.01 0.90 6.15
C VAL A 14 -34.67 0.67 6.85
N LEU A 15 -34.12 -0.53 6.67
CA LEU A 15 -32.70 -0.79 6.91
C LEU A 15 -31.94 0.05 5.87
N LEU A 16 -31.58 1.28 6.26
CA LEU A 16 -30.47 2.01 5.65
C LEU A 16 -29.21 1.21 5.98
N ALA A 17 -28.91 0.21 5.15
CA ALA A 17 -27.58 -0.33 5.07
C ALA A 17 -26.69 0.79 4.55
N PHE A 18 -26.06 1.53 5.46
CA PHE A 18 -24.88 2.30 5.12
C PHE A 18 -23.83 1.29 4.67
N ALA A 19 -23.74 1.05 3.36
CA ALA A 19 -22.54 0.50 2.78
C ALA A 19 -21.46 1.55 3.02
N ALA A 20 -20.65 1.37 4.07
CA ALA A 20 -19.46 2.17 4.24
C ALA A 20 -18.63 2.02 2.95
N PRO A 21 -18.15 3.12 2.34
CA PRO A 21 -17.24 3.00 1.21
C PRO A 21 -16.07 2.12 1.64
N ARG A 22 -15.75 1.11 0.83
CA ARG A 22 -14.49 0.38 0.96
C ARG A 22 -13.40 1.38 0.65
N THR A 23 -12.82 2.01 1.67
CA THR A 23 -11.68 2.89 1.45
C THR A 23 -10.49 2.00 1.16
N ASN A 24 -10.19 1.80 -0.12
CA ASN A 24 -8.87 1.37 -0.56
C ASN A 24 -7.93 2.53 -0.23
N ALA A 25 -6.85 2.26 0.48
CA ALA A 25 -5.93 3.31 0.84
C ALA A 25 -4.51 2.79 0.73
N CYS A 26 -3.65 3.45 -0.02
CA CYS A 26 -2.35 2.91 -0.41
C CYS A 26 -1.27 3.96 -0.13
N THR A 27 -0.01 3.56 0.00
CA THR A 27 1.11 4.50 0.14
C THR A 27 2.30 4.04 -0.66
N ASN A 28 2.85 4.95 -1.44
CA ASN A 28 3.98 4.67 -2.31
C ASN A 28 5.10 5.67 -2.06
N VAL A 29 6.33 5.19 -2.19
CA VAL A 29 7.54 5.99 -2.17
C VAL A 29 8.31 5.67 -3.45
N LEU A 30 8.92 6.68 -4.06
CA LEU A 30 9.72 6.56 -5.27
C LEU A 30 11.12 7.10 -4.98
N VAL A 31 12.14 6.40 -5.45
CA VAL A 31 13.55 6.73 -5.23
C VAL A 31 14.27 6.68 -6.57
N SER A 32 14.84 7.81 -6.98
CA SER A 32 15.70 7.89 -8.17
C SER A 32 17.04 7.17 -7.96
N ALA A 33 17.73 6.83 -9.05
CA ALA A 33 19.04 6.18 -9.01
C ALA A 33 20.08 6.97 -8.18
N GLY A 34 20.13 8.29 -8.32
CA GLY A 34 21.04 9.15 -7.56
C GLY A 34 20.70 9.23 -6.07
N ALA A 35 19.44 9.02 -5.70
CA ALA A 35 18.98 9.00 -4.31
C ALA A 35 19.23 7.66 -3.62
N SER A 36 19.37 6.56 -4.37
CA SER A 36 19.61 5.25 -3.79
C SER A 36 21.09 5.01 -3.45
N ALA A 37 21.30 4.10 -2.50
CA ALA A 37 22.63 3.74 -2.00
C ALA A 37 23.46 2.95 -3.02
N ASP A 38 22.81 2.15 -3.86
CA ASP A 38 23.44 1.27 -4.83
C ASP A 38 23.29 1.74 -6.28
N GLY A 39 22.60 2.85 -6.54
CA GLY A 39 22.34 3.35 -7.89
C GLY A 39 21.13 2.70 -8.57
N SER A 40 20.32 1.93 -7.84
CA SER A 40 19.05 1.39 -8.34
C SER A 40 17.93 2.42 -8.30
N VAL A 41 16.94 2.26 -9.18
CA VAL A 41 15.65 2.93 -9.03
C VAL A 41 14.75 2.03 -8.18
N MET A 42 14.03 2.61 -7.23
CA MET A 42 13.09 1.86 -6.38
C MET A 42 11.73 2.54 -6.32
N ILE A 43 10.66 1.75 -6.36
CA ILE A 43 9.32 2.20 -5.98
C ILE A 43 8.72 1.22 -4.96
N SER A 44 7.84 1.70 -4.08
CA SER A 44 7.01 0.84 -3.23
C SER A 44 5.54 0.94 -3.59
N TYR A 45 4.79 -0.09 -3.20
CA TYR A 45 3.33 -0.07 -3.22
C TYR A 45 2.81 -0.87 -2.02
N LEU A 46 1.89 -0.26 -1.28
CA LEU A 46 1.17 -0.86 -0.16
C LEU A 46 -0.30 -0.92 -0.56
N ALA A 47 -0.75 -2.10 -0.99
CA ALA A 47 -2.11 -2.31 -1.48
C ALA A 47 -3.03 -2.58 -0.29
N ASP A 48 -3.57 -1.53 0.36
CA ASP A 48 -4.46 -1.73 1.51
C ASP A 48 -5.92 -1.74 1.10
N ALA A 49 -6.55 -2.91 1.27
CA ALA A 49 -7.96 -3.15 0.99
C ALA A 49 -8.54 -4.11 2.05
N GLY A 50 -9.58 -3.66 2.77
CA GLY A 50 -10.16 -4.44 3.86
C GLY A 50 -10.85 -5.72 3.35
N GLY A 51 -10.43 -6.88 3.87
CA GLY A 51 -10.97 -8.19 3.46
C GLY A 51 -10.51 -8.62 2.06
N PHE A 52 -9.42 -8.04 1.56
CA PHE A 52 -8.82 -8.33 0.27
C PHE A 52 -7.53 -9.14 0.45
N MET A 53 -7.41 -10.21 -0.34
CA MET A 53 -6.20 -11.01 -0.47
C MET A 53 -6.06 -11.33 -1.95
N ASP A 54 -5.09 -10.70 -2.58
CA ASP A 54 -4.69 -11.05 -3.94
C ASP A 54 -3.49 -11.99 -3.92
N PRO A 55 -3.48 -13.00 -4.80
CA PRO A 55 -2.27 -13.78 -5.01
C PRO A 55 -1.19 -12.92 -5.67
N LEU A 56 0.06 -13.33 -5.51
CA LEU A 56 1.14 -12.85 -6.37
C LEU A 56 0.81 -13.25 -7.83
N TYR A 57 0.49 -12.27 -8.66
CA TYR A 57 0.25 -12.51 -10.07
C TYR A 57 1.54 -12.92 -10.80
N TYR A 58 1.44 -13.92 -11.67
CA TYR A 58 2.55 -14.36 -12.50
C TYR A 58 2.07 -14.55 -13.94
N TYR A 59 2.69 -13.82 -14.86
CA TYR A 59 2.42 -13.91 -16.28
C TYR A 59 3.68 -14.40 -16.98
N PRO A 60 3.65 -15.54 -17.69
CA PRO A 60 4.86 -16.10 -18.30
C PRO A 60 5.40 -15.29 -19.50
N GLY A 61 4.62 -14.34 -20.03
CA GLY A 61 4.88 -13.73 -21.33
C GLY A 61 4.64 -14.71 -22.47
N GLY A 62 4.89 -14.29 -23.71
CA GLY A 62 4.73 -15.17 -24.87
C GLY A 62 4.71 -14.47 -26.21
N THR A 63 4.49 -15.26 -27.25
CA THR A 63 4.26 -14.80 -28.63
C THR A 63 2.87 -15.21 -29.08
N TYR A 64 2.19 -14.35 -29.83
CA TYR A 64 0.81 -14.49 -30.26
C TYR A 64 0.67 -14.26 -31.76
N GLU A 65 -0.31 -14.93 -32.37
CA GLU A 65 -0.54 -14.86 -33.81
C GLU A 65 -1.37 -13.62 -34.19
N PRO A 66 -1.23 -13.10 -35.43
CA PRO A 66 -2.08 -12.02 -35.90
C PRO A 66 -3.58 -12.36 -35.79
N GLY A 67 -4.34 -11.49 -35.11
CA GLY A 67 -5.77 -11.66 -34.88
C GLY A 67 -6.13 -12.26 -33.51
N ASP A 68 -5.14 -12.66 -32.71
CA ASP A 68 -5.35 -13.05 -31.32
C ASP A 68 -5.92 -11.88 -30.50
N SER A 69 -6.57 -12.23 -29.38
CA SER A 69 -7.20 -11.27 -28.48
C SER A 69 -6.95 -11.65 -27.03
N VAL A 70 -7.04 -10.66 -26.14
CA VAL A 70 -6.93 -10.85 -24.70
C VAL A 70 -8.20 -10.36 -24.02
N ASP A 71 -8.69 -11.18 -23.09
CA ASP A 71 -9.81 -10.85 -22.22
C ASP A 71 -9.36 -9.86 -21.15
N ILE A 72 -10.16 -8.80 -20.97
CA ILE A 72 -9.98 -7.83 -19.90
C ILE A 72 -10.87 -8.27 -18.74
N ILE A 73 -10.24 -8.66 -17.64
CA ILE A 73 -10.88 -9.09 -16.41
C ILE A 73 -10.77 -7.96 -15.40
N ASP A 74 -11.90 -7.55 -14.85
CA ASP A 74 -11.94 -6.57 -13.76
C ASP A 74 -11.12 -7.05 -12.58
N TRP A 75 -10.18 -6.23 -12.14
CA TRP A 75 -9.23 -6.62 -11.09
C TRP A 75 -9.92 -6.93 -9.75
N HIS A 76 -10.98 -6.21 -9.39
CA HIS A 76 -11.66 -6.38 -8.09
C HIS A 76 -12.71 -7.49 -8.08
N TYR A 77 -13.44 -7.64 -9.18
CA TYR A 77 -14.61 -8.53 -9.25
C TYR A 77 -14.30 -9.83 -10.00
N GLY A 78 -13.18 -9.92 -10.72
CA GLY A 78 -12.82 -11.08 -11.52
C GLY A 78 -13.77 -11.33 -12.69
N THR A 79 -14.52 -10.31 -13.12
CA THR A 79 -15.52 -10.41 -14.19
C THR A 79 -14.93 -10.01 -15.53
N LEU A 80 -15.35 -10.67 -16.61
CA LEU A 80 -15.01 -10.25 -17.96
C LEU A 80 -15.70 -8.91 -18.28
N ILE A 81 -14.91 -7.87 -18.58
CA ILE A 81 -15.39 -6.52 -18.86
C ILE A 81 -15.10 -6.05 -20.29
N GLY A 82 -14.24 -6.76 -21.02
CA GLY A 82 -14.00 -6.47 -22.43
C GLY A 82 -13.00 -7.42 -23.06
N ARG A 83 -12.69 -7.17 -24.33
CA ARG A 83 -11.70 -7.92 -25.09
C ARG A 83 -11.00 -6.97 -26.05
N ILE A 84 -9.67 -7.02 -26.08
CA ILE A 84 -8.84 -6.16 -26.94
C ILE A 84 -7.94 -7.02 -27.83
N PRO A 85 -7.46 -6.49 -28.97
CA PRO A 85 -6.43 -7.17 -29.77
C PRO A 85 -5.18 -7.49 -28.94
N GLN A 86 -4.61 -8.66 -29.17
CA GLN A 86 -3.35 -9.06 -28.56
C GLN A 86 -2.17 -8.56 -29.38
N VAL A 87 -1.08 -8.18 -28.69
CA VAL A 87 0.18 -7.83 -29.34
C VAL A 87 0.98 -9.09 -29.66
N GLU A 88 1.84 -9.03 -30.68
CA GLU A 88 2.67 -10.17 -31.11
C GLU A 88 3.51 -10.75 -29.96
N ARG A 89 3.95 -9.92 -29.01
CA ARG A 89 4.77 -10.36 -27.88
C ARG A 89 4.37 -9.69 -26.58
N THR A 90 4.26 -10.50 -25.52
CA THR A 90 4.16 -10.02 -24.13
C THR A 90 5.38 -10.45 -23.31
N TYR A 91 5.66 -9.68 -22.27
CA TYR A 91 6.78 -9.89 -21.36
C TYR A 91 6.36 -10.67 -20.12
N ARG A 92 7.31 -11.42 -19.56
CA ARG A 92 7.11 -12.07 -18.26
C ARG A 92 6.94 -11.02 -17.17
N VAL A 93 6.00 -11.25 -16.25
CA VAL A 93 5.69 -10.39 -15.11
C VAL A 93 5.61 -11.23 -13.84
N ILE A 94 6.28 -10.78 -12.78
CA ILE A 94 6.18 -11.32 -11.43
C ILE A 94 5.68 -10.22 -10.48
N GLY A 95 4.50 -10.44 -9.90
CA GLY A 95 3.74 -9.40 -9.22
C GLY A 95 3.56 -8.19 -10.11
N ASN A 96 4.14 -7.06 -9.69
CA ASN A 96 4.01 -5.77 -10.34
C ASN A 96 5.31 -5.32 -11.04
N MET A 97 6.18 -6.27 -11.41
CA MET A 97 7.44 -6.00 -12.09
C MET A 97 7.67 -6.97 -13.26
N ASN A 98 8.13 -6.46 -14.40
CA ASN A 98 8.37 -7.28 -15.58
C ASN A 98 9.85 -7.66 -15.78
N GLU A 99 10.12 -8.54 -16.73
CA GLU A 99 11.47 -9.02 -17.06
C GLU A 99 12.42 -7.96 -17.63
N HIS A 100 11.93 -6.74 -17.90
CA HIS A 100 12.72 -5.57 -18.29
C HIS A 100 12.93 -4.58 -17.13
N GLN A 101 12.58 -5.00 -15.90
CA GLN A 101 12.68 -4.22 -14.69
C GLN A 101 11.72 -3.00 -14.65
N VAL A 102 10.66 -3.01 -15.47
CA VAL A 102 9.58 -2.05 -15.36
C VAL A 102 8.69 -2.47 -14.19
N ALA A 103 8.38 -1.55 -13.28
CA ALA A 103 7.52 -1.76 -12.13
C ALA A 103 6.41 -0.71 -12.07
N ILE A 104 5.20 -1.12 -11.66
CA ILE A 104 4.04 -0.22 -11.54
C ILE A 104 3.29 -0.46 -10.22
N GLY A 105 3.17 0.58 -9.40
CA GLY A 105 2.33 0.63 -8.20
C GLY A 105 1.30 1.75 -8.28
N GLU A 106 0.30 1.78 -7.40
CA GLU A 106 -0.75 2.82 -7.42
C GLU A 106 -1.14 3.33 -6.03
N THR A 107 -1.75 4.52 -5.97
CA THR A 107 -2.64 4.90 -4.86
C THR A 107 -3.90 5.59 -5.38
N THR A 108 -5.09 5.09 -4.99
CA THR A 108 -6.38 5.67 -5.37
C THR A 108 -6.71 6.96 -4.64
N PHE A 109 -6.73 8.10 -5.33
CA PHE A 109 -7.16 9.39 -4.77
C PHE A 109 -8.65 9.69 -5.01
N THR A 110 -9.33 8.84 -5.77
CA THR A 110 -10.72 8.91 -6.25
C THR A 110 -11.03 10.11 -7.13
N GLY A 111 -10.74 11.33 -6.67
CA GLY A 111 -11.04 12.58 -7.35
C GLY A 111 -12.52 12.93 -7.28
N ARG A 112 -12.96 13.82 -8.17
CA ARG A 112 -14.36 14.26 -8.29
C ARG A 112 -15.30 13.12 -8.66
N ASP A 113 -16.44 13.04 -7.99
CA ASP A 113 -17.41 11.95 -8.17
C ASP A 113 -18.01 11.92 -9.59
N GLU A 114 -18.21 13.09 -10.21
CA GLU A 114 -18.69 13.22 -11.60
C GLU A 114 -17.73 12.64 -12.65
N LEU A 115 -16.48 12.35 -12.28
CA LEU A 115 -15.46 11.76 -13.14
C LEU A 115 -15.36 10.23 -13.03
N HIS A 116 -16.17 9.61 -12.17
CA HIS A 116 -16.14 8.15 -11.96
C HIS A 116 -17.01 7.43 -12.99
N GLY A 117 -16.66 6.16 -13.29
CA GLY A 117 -17.58 5.25 -13.98
C GLY A 117 -17.93 5.60 -15.43
N GLY A 118 -16.99 6.17 -16.19
CA GLY A 118 -17.17 6.50 -17.60
C GLY A 118 -17.49 5.28 -18.50
N ASN A 119 -17.89 5.54 -19.75
CA ASN A 119 -18.38 4.50 -20.68
C ASN A 119 -17.30 3.53 -21.20
N GLY A 120 -16.02 3.75 -20.86
CA GLY A 120 -14.95 2.81 -21.15
C GLY A 120 -15.02 1.54 -20.33
N PHE A 121 -14.14 0.58 -20.63
CA PHE A 121 -14.07 -0.67 -19.85
C PHE A 121 -12.69 -1.01 -19.30
N ILE A 122 -11.64 -0.21 -19.57
CA ILE A 122 -10.33 -0.46 -18.95
C ILE A 122 -10.36 0.03 -17.50
N ASP A 123 -10.25 -0.90 -16.55
CA ASP A 123 -9.97 -0.57 -15.15
C ASP A 123 -8.47 -0.38 -14.91
N TYR A 124 -8.13 0.32 -13.82
CA TYR A 124 -6.74 0.66 -13.51
C TYR A 124 -5.84 -0.57 -13.28
N GLY A 125 -6.37 -1.66 -12.70
CA GLY A 125 -5.61 -2.88 -12.48
C GLY A 125 -5.27 -3.57 -13.80
N ALA A 126 -6.25 -3.73 -14.68
CA ALA A 126 -6.01 -4.23 -16.04
C ALA A 126 -5.03 -3.34 -16.81
N MET A 127 -5.16 -2.02 -16.70
CA MET A 127 -4.25 -1.05 -17.31
C MET A 127 -2.79 -1.26 -16.87
N MET A 128 -2.55 -1.42 -15.56
CA MET A 128 -1.21 -1.68 -15.01
C MET A 128 -0.63 -3.00 -15.52
N TYR A 129 -1.37 -4.11 -15.43
CA TYR A 129 -0.84 -5.43 -15.81
C TYR A 129 -0.62 -5.57 -17.31
N ILE A 130 -1.47 -4.95 -18.15
CA ILE A 130 -1.24 -4.90 -19.60
C ILE A 130 -0.04 -3.99 -19.91
N GLY A 131 0.09 -2.85 -19.20
CA GLY A 131 1.26 -1.98 -19.27
C GLY A 131 2.55 -2.75 -19.02
N LEU A 132 2.62 -3.51 -17.92
CA LEU A 132 3.77 -4.36 -17.58
C LEU A 132 4.05 -5.44 -18.63
N GLN A 133 3.01 -6.07 -19.18
CA GLN A 133 3.16 -7.11 -20.20
C GLN A 133 3.61 -6.57 -21.56
N ARG A 134 3.51 -5.26 -21.82
CA ARG A 134 3.75 -4.67 -23.15
C ARG A 134 4.83 -3.58 -23.20
N SER A 135 5.53 -3.31 -22.09
CA SER A 135 6.55 -2.25 -22.01
C SER A 135 7.94 -2.75 -21.61
N LYS A 136 9.00 -2.06 -22.07
CA LYS A 136 10.40 -2.28 -21.65
C LYS A 136 10.99 -1.11 -20.86
N THR A 137 10.28 0.02 -20.81
CA THR A 137 10.68 1.24 -20.10
C THR A 137 9.47 1.85 -19.40
N ALA A 138 9.71 2.74 -18.44
CA ALA A 138 8.67 3.47 -17.71
C ALA A 138 7.83 4.33 -18.67
N ARG A 139 8.48 4.99 -19.65
CA ARG A 139 7.78 5.78 -20.68
C ARG A 139 6.95 4.92 -21.62
N GLU A 140 7.45 3.75 -22.03
CA GLU A 140 6.65 2.80 -22.79
C GLU A 140 5.44 2.32 -21.99
N ALA A 141 5.59 2.11 -20.67
CA ALA A 141 4.47 1.75 -19.80
C ALA A 141 3.42 2.86 -19.76
N ILE A 142 3.83 4.12 -19.56
CA ILE A 142 2.93 5.28 -19.63
C ILE A 142 2.19 5.30 -20.98
N ALA A 143 2.93 5.19 -22.09
CA ALA A 143 2.33 5.22 -23.44
C ALA A 143 1.35 4.07 -23.69
N VAL A 144 1.65 2.86 -23.22
CA VAL A 144 0.73 1.71 -23.32
C VAL A 144 -0.51 1.97 -22.48
N MET A 145 -0.35 2.39 -21.23
CA MET A 145 -1.47 2.64 -20.32
C MET A 145 -2.41 3.71 -20.87
N THR A 146 -1.87 4.84 -21.32
CA THR A 146 -2.65 5.95 -21.85
C THR A 146 -3.28 5.61 -23.19
N GLY A 147 -2.57 4.89 -24.07
CA GLY A 147 -3.10 4.43 -25.36
C GLY A 147 -4.21 3.39 -25.23
N LEU A 148 -4.17 2.53 -24.20
CA LEU A 148 -5.28 1.62 -23.89
C LEU A 148 -6.55 2.39 -23.53
N VAL A 149 -6.41 3.41 -22.70
CA VAL A 149 -7.54 4.26 -22.29
C VAL A 149 -8.04 5.11 -23.44
N GLU A 150 -7.16 5.64 -24.30
CA GLU A 150 -7.57 6.35 -25.50
C GLU A 150 -8.41 5.46 -26.44
N ALA A 151 -8.02 4.20 -26.61
CA ALA A 151 -8.66 3.28 -27.54
C ALA A 151 -9.95 2.62 -27.00
N HIS A 152 -10.04 2.42 -25.69
CA HIS A 152 -11.08 1.57 -25.07
C HIS A 152 -11.80 2.22 -23.88
N GLY A 153 -11.44 3.46 -23.58
CA GLY A 153 -11.94 4.24 -22.47
C GLY A 153 -11.53 3.72 -21.09
N TYR A 154 -11.80 4.53 -20.07
CA TYR A 154 -11.47 4.28 -18.67
C TYR A 154 -12.72 4.29 -17.79
N LYS A 155 -12.83 3.30 -16.90
CA LYS A 155 -14.00 3.13 -15.99
C LYS A 155 -13.71 3.39 -14.52
N SER A 156 -12.44 3.45 -14.15
CA SER A 156 -12.03 3.54 -12.74
C SER A 156 -12.03 4.99 -12.24
N THR A 157 -11.61 5.16 -10.99
CA THR A 157 -11.52 6.47 -10.34
C THR A 157 -10.16 7.12 -10.57
N GLY A 158 -9.90 8.25 -9.90
CA GLY A 158 -8.60 8.90 -9.91
C GLY A 158 -7.52 8.09 -9.18
N GLU A 159 -6.39 7.87 -9.85
CA GLU A 159 -5.25 7.07 -9.38
C GLU A 159 -3.93 7.86 -9.53
N SER A 160 -3.06 7.75 -8.53
CA SER A 160 -1.65 8.15 -8.66
C SER A 160 -0.80 6.89 -8.88
N PHE A 161 -0.12 6.77 -10.02
CA PHE A 161 0.77 5.67 -10.32
C PHE A 161 2.23 6.00 -10.00
N SER A 162 2.92 5.05 -9.37
CA SER A 162 4.37 4.97 -9.37
C SER A 162 4.81 4.07 -10.51
N ILE A 163 5.53 4.62 -11.49
CA ILE A 163 6.00 3.86 -12.66
C ILE A 163 7.51 4.00 -12.73
N ALA A 164 8.24 2.89 -12.72
CA ALA A 164 9.69 2.91 -12.76
C ALA A 164 10.27 1.88 -13.71
N ASP A 165 11.47 2.15 -14.21
CA ASP A 165 12.35 1.17 -14.84
C ASP A 165 13.76 1.27 -14.25
N LYS A 166 14.75 0.62 -14.86
CA LYS A 166 16.14 0.64 -14.40
C LYS A 166 16.85 2.00 -14.45
N ASN A 167 16.25 3.03 -15.04
CA ASN A 167 16.84 4.35 -15.26
C ASN A 167 16.02 5.51 -14.67
N GLU A 168 14.70 5.39 -14.62
CA GLU A 168 13.84 6.49 -14.19
C GLU A 168 12.61 6.01 -13.40
N ALA A 169 12.12 6.89 -12.53
CA ALA A 169 10.86 6.75 -11.80
C ALA A 169 9.96 7.94 -12.10
N TRP A 170 8.67 7.69 -12.20
CA TRP A 170 7.62 8.64 -12.56
C TRP A 170 6.48 8.55 -11.57
N ILE A 171 6.00 9.71 -11.13
CA ILE A 171 4.68 9.84 -10.53
C ILE A 171 3.71 10.30 -11.60
N MET A 172 2.60 9.60 -11.77
CA MET A 172 1.57 9.91 -12.77
C MET A 172 0.21 10.04 -12.09
N GLU A 173 -0.46 11.17 -12.26
CA GLU A 173 -1.83 11.37 -11.80
C GLU A 173 -2.78 11.20 -12.96
N PHE A 174 -3.82 10.40 -12.76
CA PHE A 174 -4.68 9.91 -13.82
C PHE A 174 -6.12 9.89 -13.34
N ILE A 175 -7.04 10.46 -14.11
CA ILE A 175 -8.47 10.42 -13.79
C ILE A 175 -9.32 10.31 -15.03
N GLY A 176 -10.41 9.53 -14.95
CA GLY A 176 -11.40 9.41 -16.01
C GLY A 176 -12.12 10.72 -16.30
N LYS A 177 -12.89 10.71 -17.39
CA LYS A 177 -13.80 11.81 -17.74
C LYS A 177 -15.26 11.57 -17.32
N GLY A 178 -15.53 10.44 -16.65
CA GLY A 178 -16.86 10.08 -16.13
C GLY A 178 -17.96 10.22 -17.17
N GLU A 179 -19.03 10.94 -16.83
CA GLU A 179 -20.16 11.17 -17.73
C GLU A 179 -19.84 12.13 -18.90
N HIS A 180 -18.68 12.80 -18.86
CA HIS A 180 -18.26 13.81 -19.84
C HIS A 180 -17.39 13.25 -20.98
N GLY A 181 -17.00 11.98 -20.92
CA GLY A 181 -16.23 11.35 -21.99
C GLY A 181 -15.72 9.96 -21.63
N GLU A 182 -15.25 9.23 -22.65
CA GLU A 182 -14.83 7.83 -22.46
C GLU A 182 -13.37 7.71 -22.01
N GLY A 183 -12.53 8.72 -22.26
CA GLY A 183 -11.10 8.72 -21.94
C GLY A 183 -10.76 9.19 -20.53
N ALA A 184 -9.51 9.65 -20.37
CA ALA A 184 -8.97 10.17 -19.12
C ALA A 184 -8.09 11.40 -19.40
N VAL A 185 -7.89 12.22 -18.37
CA VAL A 185 -6.86 13.25 -18.33
C VAL A 185 -5.77 12.85 -17.34
N TRP A 186 -4.53 13.19 -17.65
CA TRP A 186 -3.40 12.77 -16.85
C TRP A 186 -2.19 13.70 -16.98
N VAL A 187 -1.36 13.67 -15.95
CA VAL A 187 -0.04 14.33 -15.91
C VAL A 187 0.96 13.38 -15.28
N ALA A 188 2.19 13.35 -15.77
CA ALA A 188 3.29 12.58 -15.21
C ALA A 188 4.54 13.43 -15.07
N ALA A 189 5.25 13.25 -13.95
CA ALA A 189 6.48 13.93 -13.63
C ALA A 189 7.57 12.91 -13.26
N ARG A 190 8.74 13.05 -13.88
CA ARG A 190 9.92 12.24 -13.55
C ARG A 190 10.47 12.67 -12.21
N VAL A 191 10.74 11.71 -11.32
CA VAL A 191 11.47 11.97 -10.07
C VAL A 191 12.90 12.38 -10.44
N PRO A 192 13.35 13.61 -10.09
CA PRO A 192 14.68 14.07 -10.45
C PRO A 192 15.77 13.19 -9.83
N ASP A 193 16.92 13.10 -10.50
CA ASP A 193 18.04 12.31 -9.99
C ASP A 193 18.56 12.88 -8.66
N GLY A 194 18.72 12.02 -7.65
CA GLY A 194 19.06 12.42 -6.29
C GLY A 194 17.87 12.79 -5.41
N TYR A 195 16.64 12.68 -5.91
CA TYR A 195 15.40 12.98 -5.16
C TYR A 195 14.54 11.72 -4.94
N ILE A 196 13.63 11.85 -3.98
CA ILE A 196 12.52 10.93 -3.72
C ILE A 196 11.18 11.63 -3.94
N ALA A 197 10.13 10.85 -4.15
CA ALA A 197 8.74 11.28 -4.05
C ALA A 197 7.96 10.32 -3.15
N ALA A 198 6.84 10.78 -2.61
CA ALA A 198 5.90 9.93 -1.89
C ALA A 198 4.47 10.33 -2.23
N HIS A 199 3.56 9.38 -2.34
CA HIS A 199 2.15 9.70 -2.52
C HIS A 199 1.26 8.72 -1.75
N ALA A 200 0.08 9.22 -1.45
CA ALA A 200 -0.98 8.55 -0.73
C ALA A 200 -2.28 8.79 -1.51
N ASN A 201 -3.45 8.60 -0.88
CA ASN A 201 -4.76 8.72 -1.53
C ASN A 201 -5.19 10.18 -1.75
N GLN A 202 -4.30 11.02 -2.26
CA GLN A 202 -4.49 12.44 -2.58
C GLN A 202 -3.50 12.80 -3.69
N ALA A 203 -3.99 13.39 -4.78
CA ALA A 203 -3.16 13.96 -5.84
C ALA A 203 -2.28 15.10 -5.29
N ARG A 204 -1.07 15.24 -5.84
CA ARG A 204 0.02 16.12 -5.40
C ARG A 204 0.60 17.02 -6.52
N VAL A 205 0.35 16.78 -7.81
CA VAL A 205 0.92 17.59 -8.91
C VAL A 205 0.22 18.94 -9.01
N ARG A 206 0.89 19.99 -8.52
CA ARG A 206 0.36 21.36 -8.48
C ARG A 206 0.95 22.32 -9.51
N GLN A 207 2.15 22.03 -9.99
CA GLN A 207 2.86 22.85 -10.96
C GLN A 207 3.44 21.92 -12.02
N ILE A 208 3.42 22.37 -13.28
CA ILE A 208 3.89 21.62 -14.44
C ILE A 208 4.88 22.51 -15.19
N ASP A 209 6.08 22.00 -15.48
CA ASP A 209 6.99 22.68 -16.41
C ASP A 209 6.64 22.31 -17.85
N TRP A 210 5.82 23.16 -18.47
CA TRP A 210 5.33 22.97 -19.84
C TRP A 210 6.43 22.99 -20.92
N ASN A 211 7.64 23.45 -20.59
CA ASN A 211 8.76 23.50 -21.52
C ASN A 211 9.69 22.28 -21.39
N ASP A 212 9.57 21.50 -20.32
CA ASP A 212 10.40 20.33 -20.05
C ASP A 212 9.67 19.03 -20.40
N THR A 213 9.58 18.74 -21.70
CA THR A 213 8.97 17.50 -22.21
C THR A 213 9.83 16.26 -21.99
N GLU A 214 11.04 16.42 -21.43
CA GLU A 214 11.87 15.28 -21.02
C GLU A 214 11.40 14.74 -19.66
N ASN A 215 11.08 15.63 -18.72
CA ASN A 215 10.71 15.25 -17.35
C ASN A 215 9.21 15.39 -17.05
N TRP A 216 8.43 15.91 -17.99
CA TRP A 216 6.98 16.04 -17.89
C TRP A 216 6.26 15.45 -19.10
N MET A 217 5.13 14.81 -18.84
CA MET A 217 4.22 14.27 -19.85
C MET A 217 2.78 14.56 -19.41
N TRP A 218 1.86 14.81 -20.32
CA TRP A 218 0.45 15.09 -20.00
C TRP A 218 -0.47 14.71 -21.16
N SER A 219 -1.77 14.54 -20.87
CA SER A 219 -2.80 14.42 -21.92
C SER A 219 -2.99 15.73 -22.67
N ASP A 220 -3.21 15.67 -23.98
CA ASP A 220 -3.32 16.85 -24.84
C ASP A 220 -4.38 17.86 -24.38
N ASP A 221 -5.48 17.37 -23.81
CA ASP A 221 -6.62 18.18 -23.35
C ASP A 221 -6.67 18.37 -21.82
N LEU A 222 -5.53 18.22 -21.14
CA LEU A 222 -5.43 18.32 -19.68
C LEU A 222 -5.96 19.66 -19.14
N VAL A 223 -5.76 20.77 -19.83
CA VAL A 223 -6.17 22.10 -19.30
C VAL A 223 -7.51 22.48 -19.88
N GLU A 224 -7.72 22.20 -21.15
CA GLU A 224 -8.93 22.44 -21.91
C GLU A 224 -10.13 21.77 -21.23
N PHE A 225 -9.99 20.51 -20.81
CA PHE A 225 -11.05 19.80 -20.09
C PHE A 225 -11.41 20.47 -18.76
N ALA A 226 -10.41 20.95 -17.99
CA ALA A 226 -10.67 21.67 -16.74
C ALA A 226 -11.38 23.02 -16.98
N VAL A 227 -11.06 23.71 -18.08
CA VAL A 227 -11.72 24.95 -18.49
C VAL A 227 -13.17 24.69 -18.90
N GLU A 228 -13.42 23.64 -19.69
CA GLU A 228 -14.77 23.24 -20.10
C GLU A 228 -15.66 22.91 -18.90
N MET A 229 -15.09 22.27 -17.89
CA MET A 229 -15.77 21.94 -16.63
C MET A 229 -15.90 23.12 -15.66
N GLY A 230 -15.25 24.25 -15.94
CA GLY A 230 -15.25 25.43 -15.08
C GLY A 230 -14.41 25.30 -13.81
N TRP A 231 -13.47 24.35 -13.77
CA TRP A 231 -12.54 24.15 -12.65
C TRP A 231 -11.24 24.94 -12.80
N PHE A 232 -10.99 25.47 -13.99
CA PHE A 232 -9.90 26.39 -14.29
C PHE A 232 -10.42 27.57 -15.13
N GLY A 233 -9.93 28.78 -14.87
CA GLY A 233 -10.41 29.98 -15.58
C GLY A 233 -9.94 30.01 -17.01
N ALA A 234 -10.83 30.29 -17.98
CA ALA A 234 -10.47 30.39 -19.40
C ALA A 234 -9.47 31.53 -19.69
N ASP A 235 -9.39 32.53 -18.82
CA ASP A 235 -8.48 33.66 -18.85
C ASP A 235 -7.23 33.48 -17.96
N GLN A 236 -7.15 32.39 -17.18
CA GLN A 236 -6.00 32.11 -16.34
C GLN A 236 -4.82 31.61 -17.17
N PRO A 237 -3.58 32.04 -16.87
CA PRO A 237 -2.38 31.53 -17.53
C PRO A 237 -2.22 30.03 -17.29
N ARG A 238 -1.91 29.27 -18.34
CA ARG A 238 -1.72 27.81 -18.27
C ARG A 238 -0.67 27.39 -17.22
N GLU A 239 0.31 28.25 -16.97
CA GLU A 239 1.37 28.07 -15.97
C GLU A 239 0.85 28.03 -14.52
N GLU A 240 -0.36 28.55 -14.26
CA GLU A 240 -1.02 28.53 -12.96
C GLU A 240 -1.88 27.26 -12.76
N PHE A 241 -1.96 26.38 -13.76
CA PHE A 241 -2.76 25.17 -13.68
C PHE A 241 -2.24 24.18 -12.63
N SER A 242 -3.14 23.71 -11.76
CA SER A 242 -2.89 22.64 -10.78
C SER A 242 -3.81 21.45 -11.04
N PHE A 243 -3.22 20.26 -11.24
CA PHE A 243 -4.00 19.02 -11.38
C PHE A 243 -4.82 18.74 -10.12
N VAL A 244 -4.21 18.93 -8.94
CA VAL A 244 -4.88 18.75 -7.66
C VAL A 244 -6.13 19.62 -7.54
N ASP A 245 -6.00 20.92 -7.78
CA ASP A 245 -7.11 21.85 -7.59
C ASP A 245 -8.21 21.63 -8.64
N ALA A 246 -7.82 21.26 -9.86
CA ALA A 246 -8.76 20.97 -10.94
C ALA A 246 -9.52 19.65 -10.70
N TYR A 247 -8.85 18.56 -10.35
CA TYR A 247 -9.42 17.20 -10.45
C TYR A 247 -9.53 16.42 -9.13
N ASN A 248 -8.80 16.83 -8.09
CA ASN A 248 -8.86 16.20 -6.77
C ASN A 248 -8.77 17.25 -5.66
N PRO A 249 -9.76 18.15 -5.58
CA PRO A 249 -9.76 19.26 -4.63
C PRO A 249 -9.64 18.75 -3.20
N LEU A 250 -8.82 19.45 -2.41
CA LEU A 250 -8.52 19.06 -1.04
C LEU A 250 -9.73 19.13 -0.12
N THR A 251 -9.78 18.20 0.83
CA THR A 251 -10.63 18.30 2.01
C THR A 251 -9.77 18.11 3.26
N CYS A 252 -10.25 18.59 4.42
CA CYS A 252 -9.57 18.30 5.68
C CYS A 252 -9.45 16.78 5.93
N GLU A 253 -10.43 16.00 5.44
CA GLU A 253 -10.39 14.54 5.51
C GLU A 253 -9.24 13.97 4.69
N SER A 254 -9.05 14.42 3.44
CA SER A 254 -7.95 13.92 2.60
C SER A 254 -6.58 14.32 3.16
N LEU A 255 -6.43 15.53 3.68
CA LEU A 255 -5.19 15.97 4.33
C LEU A 255 -4.84 15.11 5.56
N LEU A 256 -5.80 14.88 6.48
CA LEU A 256 -5.58 14.10 7.71
C LEU A 256 -5.22 12.64 7.42
N LEU A 257 -5.82 12.03 6.39
CA LEU A 257 -5.63 10.62 6.08
C LEU A 257 -4.48 10.34 5.11
N CYS A 258 -4.10 11.31 4.28
CA CYS A 258 -3.16 11.09 3.17
C CYS A 258 -1.84 11.82 3.41
N GLU A 259 -1.90 13.14 3.59
CA GLU A 259 -0.69 13.97 3.67
C GLU A 259 0.10 13.73 4.96
N GLY A 260 -0.52 13.17 6.01
CA GLY A 260 0.22 12.72 7.21
C GLY A 260 1.22 11.61 6.87
N ARG A 261 0.85 10.68 5.98
CA ARG A 261 1.73 9.59 5.55
C ARG A 261 2.91 10.11 4.72
N VAL A 262 2.63 11.03 3.80
CA VAL A 262 3.64 11.74 3.00
C VAL A 262 4.60 12.51 3.91
N TRP A 263 4.06 13.27 4.87
CA TRP A 263 4.83 13.96 5.89
C TRP A 263 5.76 13.02 6.65
N SER A 264 5.25 11.85 7.07
CA SER A 264 6.04 10.86 7.81
C SER A 264 7.21 10.29 7.00
N VAL A 265 6.99 10.01 5.71
CA VAL A 265 8.07 9.60 4.80
C VAL A 265 9.12 10.69 4.69
N PHE A 266 8.70 11.93 4.42
CA PHE A 266 9.61 13.04 4.17
C PHE A 266 10.44 13.42 5.38
N ARG A 267 9.84 13.50 6.58
CA ARG A 267 10.60 13.78 7.81
C ARG A 267 11.64 12.69 8.12
N ASN A 268 11.34 11.43 7.82
CA ASN A 268 12.26 10.31 8.07
C ASN A 268 13.40 10.29 7.04
N ALA A 269 13.11 10.62 5.79
CA ALA A 269 14.10 10.63 4.71
C ALA A 269 14.97 11.91 4.71
N ALA A 270 14.42 13.05 5.10
CA ALA A 270 15.08 14.36 5.09
C ALA A 270 14.78 15.16 6.37
N PRO A 271 15.23 14.70 7.55
CA PRO A 271 14.91 15.33 8.84
C PRO A 271 15.37 16.79 8.94
N GLU A 272 16.47 17.14 8.27
CA GLU A 272 17.03 18.51 8.27
C GLU A 272 16.13 19.55 7.56
N GLN A 273 15.13 19.10 6.79
CA GLN A 273 14.18 20.01 6.11
C GLN A 273 13.00 20.43 7.00
N GLU A 274 12.85 19.83 8.19
CA GLU A 274 11.87 20.23 9.22
C GLU A 274 10.44 20.46 8.68
N PHE A 275 9.90 19.49 7.93
CA PHE A 275 8.56 19.60 7.35
C PHE A 275 7.49 19.90 8.42
N ASN A 276 6.80 21.02 8.25
CA ASN A 276 5.79 21.48 9.21
C ASN A 276 4.52 20.60 9.13
N PRO A 277 4.02 20.04 10.24
CA PRO A 277 2.81 19.23 10.23
C PRO A 277 1.51 20.02 9.96
N GLU A 278 1.54 21.35 9.98
CA GLU A 278 0.35 22.20 9.80
C GLU A 278 -0.49 21.86 8.57
N TYR A 279 0.15 21.51 7.45
CA TYR A 279 -0.56 21.17 6.20
C TYR A 279 -1.43 19.92 6.34
N TRP A 280 -0.84 18.78 6.74
CA TRP A 280 -1.64 17.57 6.92
C TRP A 280 -2.58 17.65 8.14
N ARG A 281 -2.34 18.59 9.06
CA ARG A 281 -3.24 18.94 10.17
C ARG A 281 -4.34 19.92 9.80
N CYS A 282 -4.46 20.28 8.52
CA CYS A 282 -5.52 21.11 7.97
C CYS A 282 -5.55 22.53 8.56
N VAL A 283 -4.38 23.08 8.87
CA VAL A 283 -4.28 24.49 9.30
C VAL A 283 -4.48 25.38 8.07
N GLU A 284 -5.39 26.35 8.19
CA GLU A 284 -5.72 27.27 7.11
C GLU A 284 -4.48 28.05 6.65
N GLY A 285 -4.24 28.08 5.33
CA GLY A 285 -3.09 28.75 4.73
C GLY A 285 -1.75 28.01 4.86
N ALA A 286 -1.73 26.78 5.38
CA ALA A 286 -0.53 25.97 5.42
C ALA A 286 -0.09 25.56 4.00
N GLU A 287 1.22 25.66 3.74
CA GLU A 287 1.81 25.33 2.44
C GLU A 287 1.92 23.80 2.22
N PRO A 288 1.63 23.31 1.00
CA PRO A 288 1.73 21.89 0.68
C PRO A 288 3.19 21.38 0.70
N TYR A 289 3.37 20.09 0.95
CA TYR A 289 4.69 19.46 0.85
C TYR A 289 5.17 19.41 -0.61
N PRO A 290 6.48 19.63 -0.86
CA PRO A 290 7.04 19.60 -2.21
C PRO A 290 6.87 18.23 -2.86
N LEU A 291 6.62 18.19 -4.18
CA LEU A 291 6.45 16.93 -4.91
C LEU A 291 7.67 16.01 -4.76
N PHE A 292 8.87 16.61 -4.84
CA PHE A 292 10.16 15.95 -4.74
C PHE A 292 10.98 16.44 -3.55
N VAL A 293 11.59 15.52 -2.81
CA VAL A 293 12.43 15.80 -1.65
C VAL A 293 13.81 15.19 -1.85
N LYS A 294 14.87 15.94 -1.54
CA LYS A 294 16.23 15.39 -1.49
C LYS A 294 16.46 14.73 -0.13
N PRO A 295 16.70 13.41 -0.07
CA PRO A 295 16.93 12.73 1.21
C PRO A 295 18.28 13.16 1.81
N ALA A 296 18.39 13.13 3.14
CA ALA A 296 19.61 13.48 3.87
C ALA A 296 20.73 12.44 3.64
N ASN A 297 20.35 11.17 3.50
CA ASN A 297 21.25 10.07 3.20
C ASN A 297 20.72 9.28 2.00
N LYS A 298 21.63 8.61 1.28
CA LYS A 298 21.22 7.70 0.22
C LYS A 298 20.36 6.56 0.77
N ILE A 299 19.27 6.24 0.07
CA ILE A 299 18.26 5.27 0.51
C ILE A 299 18.70 3.85 0.13
N THR A 300 18.85 2.99 1.13
CA THR A 300 19.02 1.53 0.93
C THR A 300 17.65 0.85 0.82
N VAL A 301 17.61 -0.40 0.34
CA VAL A 301 16.36 -1.20 0.37
C VAL A 301 15.81 -1.31 1.81
N GLN A 302 16.67 -1.49 2.81
CA GLN A 302 16.24 -1.55 4.21
C GLN A 302 15.69 -0.21 4.72
N ALA A 303 16.29 0.91 4.30
CA ALA A 303 15.75 2.23 4.63
C ALA A 303 14.38 2.44 3.97
N MET A 304 14.22 2.01 2.71
CA MET A 304 12.94 2.02 2.00
C MET A 304 11.88 1.19 2.73
N ILE A 305 12.22 -0.04 3.16
CA ILE A 305 11.36 -0.90 4.01
C ILE A 305 10.96 -0.15 5.29
N GLY A 306 11.90 0.54 5.94
CA GLY A 306 11.63 1.34 7.14
C GLY A 306 10.66 2.49 6.89
N LEU A 307 10.77 3.20 5.76
CA LEU A 307 9.86 4.29 5.40
C LEU A 307 8.42 3.81 5.24
N VAL A 308 8.22 2.62 4.67
CA VAL A 308 6.88 2.03 4.45
C VAL A 308 6.34 1.25 5.66
N ARG A 309 7.05 1.28 6.78
CA ARG A 309 6.67 0.64 8.05
C ARG A 309 6.17 1.63 9.11
N ASP A 310 6.03 2.90 8.77
CA ASP A 310 5.93 3.92 9.82
C ASP A 310 4.51 4.14 10.38
N HIS A 311 4.45 4.40 11.69
CA HIS A 311 3.26 4.82 12.44
C HIS A 311 3.45 6.21 13.06
N PHE A 312 4.19 7.08 12.38
CA PHE A 312 4.62 8.39 12.88
C PHE A 312 5.62 8.31 14.05
N HIS A 313 6.51 7.31 14.05
CA HIS A 313 7.49 7.11 15.11
C HIS A 313 8.37 8.37 15.31
N ASP A 314 8.82 8.58 16.55
CA ASP A 314 9.68 9.71 16.93
C ASP A 314 9.03 11.08 16.69
N SER A 315 7.70 11.17 16.76
CA SER A 315 6.95 12.42 16.61
C SER A 315 5.81 12.55 17.61
N PRO A 316 5.28 13.76 17.85
CA PRO A 316 4.08 13.96 18.67
C PRO A 316 2.80 13.27 18.14
N TYR A 317 2.86 12.68 16.95
CA TYR A 317 1.73 12.02 16.28
C TYR A 317 1.84 10.50 16.30
N TYR A 318 2.83 9.95 17.01
CA TYR A 318 3.03 8.51 17.14
C TYR A 318 1.77 7.84 17.72
N THR A 319 1.22 6.85 17.01
CA THR A 319 -0.12 6.31 17.32
C THR A 319 -0.12 5.20 18.37
N ALA A 320 1.04 4.75 18.85
CA ALA A 320 1.12 3.73 19.93
C ALA A 320 1.13 4.35 21.34
N GLU A 321 0.85 5.64 21.46
CA GLU A 321 0.74 6.37 22.72
C GLU A 321 -0.71 6.79 23.01
N GLY A 322 -0.98 7.19 24.25
CA GLY A 322 -2.30 7.64 24.67
C GLY A 322 -3.25 6.51 25.09
N PHE A 323 -4.46 6.90 25.47
CA PHE A 323 -5.50 5.95 25.90
C PHE A 323 -6.02 5.11 24.72
N ASP A 324 -6.07 5.70 23.54
CA ASP A 324 -6.57 5.10 22.31
C ASP A 324 -5.65 4.00 21.76
N ALA A 325 -4.37 3.95 22.16
CA ALA A 325 -3.48 2.83 21.88
C ALA A 325 -3.75 1.58 22.75
N GLY A 326 -4.67 1.70 23.73
CA GLY A 326 -5.01 0.64 24.66
C GLY A 326 -3.88 0.27 25.63
N PRO A 327 -4.09 -0.74 26.48
CA PRO A 327 -3.16 -1.10 27.56
C PRO A 327 -1.82 -1.67 27.09
N PHE A 328 -1.68 -1.99 25.80
CA PHE A 328 -0.50 -2.66 25.22
C PHE A 328 0.03 -1.94 23.98
N ASN A 329 -0.17 -0.63 23.90
CA ASN A 329 0.45 0.26 22.90
C ASN A 329 0.25 -0.21 21.45
N ASN A 330 -0.97 -0.56 21.07
CA ASN A 330 -1.27 -0.93 19.69
C ASN A 330 -1.37 0.36 18.83
N PRO A 331 -0.56 0.51 17.77
CA PRO A 331 -0.56 1.70 16.92
C PRO A 331 -1.79 1.81 16.00
N TYR A 332 -2.62 0.76 15.90
CA TYR A 332 -3.73 0.70 14.96
C TYR A 332 -5.06 1.14 15.58
N ARG A 333 -5.95 1.65 14.72
CA ARG A 333 -7.34 1.96 15.06
C ARG A 333 -8.26 1.16 14.15
N TRP A 334 -9.20 0.44 14.76
CA TRP A 334 -10.11 -0.43 14.02
C TRP A 334 -11.13 0.39 13.24
N ARG A 335 -11.44 -0.05 12.01
CA ARG A 335 -12.42 0.63 11.17
C ARG A 335 -13.83 0.54 11.79
N PRO A 336 -14.68 1.57 11.61
CA PRO A 336 -14.47 2.78 10.82
C PRO A 336 -13.46 3.75 11.44
N ILE A 337 -12.68 4.43 10.60
CA ILE A 337 -11.69 5.43 11.06
C ILE A 337 -12.32 6.79 11.40
N TYR A 338 -13.60 6.98 11.06
CA TYR A 338 -14.37 8.17 11.37
C TYR A 338 -15.44 7.86 12.42
N PHE A 339 -15.73 8.84 13.27
CA PHE A 339 -16.80 8.76 14.25
C PHE A 339 -17.36 10.15 14.57
N GLU A 340 -18.59 10.19 15.08
CA GLU A 340 -19.27 11.42 15.46
C GLU A 340 -19.62 11.37 16.95
N LEU A 341 -19.35 12.48 17.65
CA LEU A 341 -19.72 12.70 19.05
C LEU A 341 -20.22 14.14 19.19
N ASP A 342 -21.37 14.33 19.83
CA ASP A 342 -21.93 15.65 20.13
C ASP A 342 -21.98 16.59 18.89
N ASP A 343 -22.49 16.08 17.77
CA ASP A 343 -22.58 16.77 16.46
C ASP A 343 -21.23 17.20 15.85
N GLN A 344 -20.10 16.69 16.36
CA GLN A 344 -18.77 16.91 15.82
C GLN A 344 -18.19 15.64 15.19
N LYS A 345 -17.57 15.78 14.02
CA LYS A 345 -16.85 14.71 13.32
C LYS A 345 -15.42 14.58 13.82
N TYR A 346 -14.97 13.34 13.95
CA TYR A 346 -13.62 12.97 14.35
C TYR A 346 -13.07 11.91 13.40
N ALA A 347 -11.74 11.86 13.31
CA ALA A 347 -11.03 10.85 12.55
C ALA A 347 -9.82 10.34 13.34
N TRP A 348 -9.58 9.04 13.27
CA TRP A 348 -8.32 8.45 13.67
C TRP A 348 -7.23 8.77 12.64
N PRO A 349 -5.99 9.08 13.06
CA PRO A 349 -4.87 9.20 12.14
C PRO A 349 -4.66 7.90 11.37
N ARG A 350 -4.36 8.00 10.08
CA ARG A 350 -4.02 6.83 9.26
C ARG A 350 -2.50 6.71 9.13
N THR A 351 -1.94 5.65 9.70
CA THR A 351 -0.52 5.28 9.61
C THR A 351 -0.15 4.74 8.23
N ILE A 352 1.15 4.58 7.93
CA ILE A 352 1.58 3.99 6.65
C ILE A 352 1.29 2.49 6.66
N SER A 353 1.85 1.77 7.64
CA SER A 353 1.49 0.37 7.89
C SER A 353 0.02 0.27 8.30
N GLN A 354 -0.66 -0.74 7.76
CA GLN A 354 -2.07 -1.00 8.03
C GLN A 354 -2.34 -2.49 8.20
N PRO A 355 -3.32 -2.87 9.06
CA PRO A 355 -3.79 -4.25 9.16
C PRO A 355 -4.64 -4.67 7.94
N GLN A 356 -4.83 -3.78 6.96
CA GLN A 356 -5.56 -4.05 5.71
C GLN A 356 -4.66 -4.21 4.50
N THR A 357 -3.33 -4.16 4.65
CA THR A 357 -2.39 -4.39 3.55
C THR A 357 -2.60 -5.81 3.02
N GLY A 358 -3.13 -5.96 1.80
CA GLY A 358 -3.25 -7.27 1.15
C GLY A 358 -1.88 -7.79 0.75
N PHE A 359 -1.13 -6.94 0.06
CA PHE A 359 0.27 -7.14 -0.24
C PHE A 359 1.03 -5.81 -0.24
N SER A 360 2.35 -5.92 -0.16
CA SER A 360 3.24 -4.80 -0.37
C SER A 360 4.48 -5.22 -1.13
N PHE A 361 5.06 -4.28 -1.88
CA PHE A 361 6.35 -4.53 -2.52
C PHE A 361 7.28 -3.32 -2.47
N ILE A 362 8.55 -3.61 -2.67
CA ILE A 362 9.58 -2.66 -3.12
C ILE A 362 10.22 -3.25 -4.38
N SER A 363 10.14 -2.54 -5.50
CA SER A 363 10.93 -2.88 -6.68
C SER A 363 12.33 -2.29 -6.54
N GLN A 364 13.32 -3.03 -7.04
CA GLN A 364 14.70 -2.58 -7.13
C GLN A 364 15.20 -2.86 -8.53
N SER A 365 15.29 -1.82 -9.34
CA SER A 365 15.70 -1.88 -10.75
C SER A 365 17.16 -1.42 -10.88
N ARG A 366 18.05 -2.32 -11.31
CA ARG A 366 19.51 -2.16 -11.31
C ARG A 366 20.05 -2.18 -12.73
N ASN A 367 20.31 -1.01 -13.31
CA ASN A 367 20.80 -0.89 -14.69
C ASN A 367 22.24 -1.41 -14.91
N PHE A 368 23.00 -1.61 -13.83
CA PHE A 368 24.36 -2.14 -13.87
C PHE A 368 24.42 -3.68 -13.92
N LEU A 369 23.28 -4.35 -14.01
CA LEU A 369 23.15 -5.80 -14.17
C LEU A 369 22.24 -6.14 -15.36
N PRO A 370 22.41 -7.32 -16.00
CA PRO A 370 21.48 -7.80 -17.02
C PRO A 370 20.05 -7.90 -16.46
N ASP A 371 19.02 -7.67 -17.29
CA ASP A 371 17.65 -7.49 -16.81
C ASP A 371 17.12 -8.64 -15.94
N ALA A 372 17.42 -9.89 -16.31
CA ALA A 372 17.04 -11.08 -15.54
C ALA A 372 17.58 -11.08 -14.09
N ILE A 373 18.73 -10.45 -13.87
CA ILE A 373 19.40 -10.36 -12.57
C ILE A 373 19.05 -9.03 -11.90
N GLY A 374 19.07 -7.93 -12.67
CA GLY A 374 18.98 -6.57 -12.15
C GLY A 374 17.68 -6.28 -11.42
N GLY A 375 16.56 -6.84 -11.86
CA GLY A 375 15.27 -6.62 -11.23
C GLY A 375 15.06 -7.55 -10.02
N ILE A 376 14.91 -6.96 -8.83
CA ILE A 376 14.45 -7.67 -7.63
C ILE A 376 13.12 -7.06 -7.19
N PHE A 377 12.10 -7.90 -7.08
CA PHE A 377 10.79 -7.59 -6.54
C PHE A 377 10.71 -8.08 -5.09
N TRP A 378 10.99 -7.18 -4.14
CA TRP A 378 10.89 -7.47 -2.71
C TRP A 378 9.42 -7.47 -2.32
N TYR A 379 8.82 -8.65 -2.19
CA TYR A 379 7.39 -8.82 -2.00
C TYR A 379 7.07 -9.37 -0.61
N SER A 380 5.96 -8.91 -0.03
CA SER A 380 5.39 -9.46 1.19
C SER A 380 3.87 -9.31 1.19
N VAL A 381 3.23 -10.02 2.10
CA VAL A 381 1.79 -10.01 2.35
C VAL A 381 1.49 -9.47 3.75
N ASP A 382 0.25 -9.04 3.97
CA ASP A 382 -0.26 -8.56 5.26
C ASP A 382 0.50 -7.32 5.81
N ASP A 383 0.23 -6.96 7.06
CA ASP A 383 0.69 -5.73 7.73
C ASP A 383 2.20 -5.51 7.60
N THR A 384 2.59 -4.40 6.97
CA THR A 384 4.00 -4.10 6.69
C THR A 384 4.88 -4.02 7.93
N TYR A 385 4.35 -3.64 9.10
CA TYR A 385 5.17 -3.60 10.31
C TYR A 385 5.50 -4.98 10.88
N SER A 386 4.62 -5.95 10.64
CA SER A 386 4.68 -7.30 11.20
C SER A 386 4.83 -8.40 10.14
N ASN A 387 5.26 -8.04 8.92
CA ASN A 387 5.55 -8.96 7.83
C ASN A 387 7.06 -9.12 7.56
N ALA A 388 7.46 -9.73 6.44
CA ALA A 388 8.85 -9.87 6.03
C ALA A 388 8.99 -9.91 4.50
N TYR A 389 9.85 -9.04 3.97
CA TYR A 389 10.08 -8.92 2.53
C TYR A 389 10.94 -10.06 1.99
N MET A 390 10.45 -10.69 0.92
CA MET A 390 11.09 -11.78 0.19
C MET A 390 11.58 -11.29 -1.17
N PRO A 391 12.89 -11.41 -1.50
CA PRO A 391 13.41 -11.03 -2.81
C PRO A 391 13.00 -12.03 -3.89
N LEU A 392 12.22 -11.59 -4.87
CA LEU A 392 11.88 -12.37 -6.06
C LEU A 392 12.60 -11.76 -7.27
N TYR A 393 13.51 -12.50 -7.90
CA TYR A 393 14.16 -12.01 -9.11
C TYR A 393 13.19 -12.02 -10.29
N VAL A 394 13.21 -10.99 -11.13
CA VAL A 394 12.40 -10.95 -12.37
C VAL A 394 12.83 -12.00 -13.40
N GLY A 395 14.05 -12.54 -13.25
CA GLY A 395 14.50 -13.74 -13.94
C GLY A 395 13.76 -15.01 -13.54
N SER A 396 13.05 -15.05 -12.41
CA SER A 396 12.31 -16.25 -11.99
C SER A 396 11.29 -16.66 -13.04
N GLN A 397 11.27 -17.95 -13.39
CA GLN A 397 10.35 -18.55 -14.36
C GLN A 397 9.14 -19.21 -13.69
N ARG A 398 9.02 -19.09 -12.37
CA ARG A 398 7.89 -19.59 -11.61
C ARG A 398 7.68 -18.76 -10.35
N ALA A 399 6.43 -18.65 -9.92
CA ALA A 399 6.08 -18.04 -8.64
C ALA A 399 6.21 -19.05 -7.47
N PRO A 400 6.52 -18.59 -6.25
CA PRO A 400 6.40 -19.40 -5.04
C PRO A 400 4.94 -19.77 -4.78
N ILE A 401 4.68 -21.04 -4.48
CA ILE A 401 3.31 -21.57 -4.39
C ILE A 401 2.56 -20.89 -3.24
N SER A 402 3.24 -20.69 -2.10
CA SER A 402 2.63 -20.05 -0.92
C SER A 402 2.18 -18.62 -1.16
N LEU A 403 2.74 -17.92 -2.15
CA LEU A 403 2.33 -16.56 -2.52
C LEU A 403 1.22 -16.54 -3.57
N THR A 404 0.89 -17.67 -4.18
CA THR A 404 -0.13 -17.79 -5.24
C THR A 404 -1.40 -18.51 -4.82
N THR A 405 -1.41 -19.09 -3.61
CA THR A 405 -2.51 -19.91 -3.09
C THR A 405 -3.28 -19.20 -1.97
N GLY A 406 -4.45 -19.75 -1.66
CA GLY A 406 -5.39 -19.28 -0.65
C GLY A 406 -6.52 -18.42 -1.22
N ASN A 407 -7.50 -18.13 -0.39
CA ASN A 407 -8.61 -17.24 -0.72
C ASN A 407 -9.06 -16.48 0.54
N VAL A 408 -9.78 -15.38 0.37
CA VAL A 408 -10.23 -14.49 1.45
C VAL A 408 -11.22 -15.11 2.45
N VAL A 409 -11.78 -16.28 2.14
CA VAL A 409 -12.84 -16.92 2.95
C VAL A 409 -12.28 -18.03 3.85
N ASP A 410 -11.51 -18.95 3.27
CA ASP A 410 -11.04 -20.15 3.97
C ASP A 410 -9.58 -20.01 4.38
N PHE A 411 -9.30 -20.22 5.67
CA PHE A 411 -7.95 -20.27 6.19
C PHE A 411 -7.17 -21.44 5.58
N ASP A 412 -5.94 -21.17 5.13
CA ASP A 412 -5.04 -22.15 4.54
C ASP A 412 -3.62 -21.98 5.09
N TRP A 413 -3.05 -23.03 5.68
CA TRP A 413 -1.68 -23.01 6.17
C TRP A 413 -0.66 -22.91 5.04
N ASP A 414 -1.01 -23.32 3.81
CA ASP A 414 -0.14 -23.21 2.65
C ASP A 414 -0.12 -21.79 2.07
N SER A 415 -1.09 -20.94 2.44
CA SER A 415 -1.15 -19.53 2.04
C SER A 415 -0.27 -18.64 2.93
N ALA A 416 0.69 -17.95 2.32
CA ALA A 416 1.51 -16.97 3.01
C ALA A 416 0.66 -15.87 3.66
N PHE A 417 -0.39 -15.38 2.97
CA PHE A 417 -1.26 -14.34 3.51
C PHE A 417 -1.87 -14.78 4.84
N TRP A 418 -2.48 -15.97 4.89
CA TRP A 418 -3.11 -16.46 6.12
C TRP A 418 -2.13 -16.73 7.25
N VAL A 419 -0.93 -17.23 6.94
CA VAL A 419 0.12 -17.44 7.95
C VAL A 419 0.57 -16.10 8.56
N PHE A 420 0.81 -15.09 7.73
CA PHE A 420 1.25 -13.77 8.19
C PHE A 420 0.12 -13.05 8.94
N ASN A 421 -1.09 -13.09 8.39
CA ASN A 421 -2.29 -12.51 8.98
C ASN A 421 -2.59 -13.12 10.36
N LEU A 422 -2.43 -14.44 10.55
CA LEU A 422 -2.60 -15.09 11.84
C LEU A 422 -1.62 -14.54 12.89
N VAL A 423 -0.34 -14.36 12.51
CA VAL A 423 0.69 -13.81 13.39
C VAL A 423 0.37 -12.37 13.79
N ALA A 424 0.04 -11.52 12.82
CA ALA A 424 -0.30 -10.11 13.06
C ALA A 424 -1.57 -9.96 13.92
N ASN A 425 -2.63 -10.72 13.59
CA ASN A 425 -3.90 -10.68 14.35
C ASN A 425 -3.73 -11.09 15.80
N TYR A 426 -2.91 -12.11 16.06
CA TYR A 426 -2.64 -12.54 17.43
C TYR A 426 -1.87 -11.46 18.22
N ALA A 427 -0.97 -10.72 17.55
CA ALA A 427 -0.20 -9.65 18.16
C ALA A 427 -1.05 -8.46 18.61
N TYR A 428 -2.08 -8.07 17.85
CA TYR A 428 -2.85 -6.84 18.11
C TYR A 428 -3.39 -6.69 19.54
N GLY A 429 -3.73 -7.80 20.20
CA GLY A 429 -4.28 -7.76 21.57
C GLY A 429 -3.24 -7.68 22.69
N LEU A 430 -1.96 -7.89 22.40
CA LEU A 430 -0.84 -7.84 23.35
C LEU A 430 0.40 -7.24 22.67
N TYR A 431 0.16 -6.17 21.91
CA TYR A 431 1.05 -5.72 20.83
C TYR A 431 2.46 -5.44 21.30
N SER A 432 2.65 -4.61 22.32
CA SER A 432 3.97 -4.24 22.85
C SER A 432 4.84 -5.41 23.31
N TYR A 433 4.24 -6.56 23.63
CA TYR A 433 4.98 -7.77 23.98
C TYR A 433 5.28 -8.63 22.75
N ILE A 434 4.24 -8.93 21.95
CA ILE A 434 4.35 -9.90 20.85
C ILE A 434 5.17 -9.33 19.68
N ILE A 435 5.07 -8.02 19.42
CA ILE A 435 5.77 -7.40 18.29
C ILE A 435 7.29 -7.52 18.40
N VAL A 436 7.84 -7.65 19.62
CA VAL A 436 9.28 -7.84 19.84
C VAL A 436 9.76 -9.15 19.22
N ASP A 437 9.05 -10.25 19.46
CA ASP A 437 9.41 -11.57 18.90
C ASP A 437 9.18 -11.61 17.38
N ILE A 438 8.12 -10.96 16.89
CA ILE A 438 7.87 -10.83 15.45
C ILE A 438 9.04 -10.10 14.78
N LYS A 439 9.48 -8.97 15.34
CA LYS A 439 10.59 -8.18 14.78
C LYS A 439 11.92 -8.92 14.84
N GLU A 440 12.15 -9.75 15.86
CA GLU A 440 13.34 -10.60 15.93
C GLU A 440 13.40 -11.56 14.72
N VAL A 441 12.31 -12.28 14.43
CA VAL A 441 12.25 -13.21 13.30
C VAL A 441 12.19 -12.48 11.95
N GLN A 442 11.50 -11.34 11.88
CA GLN A 442 11.51 -10.44 10.70
C GLN A 442 12.95 -10.06 10.33
N LEU A 443 13.73 -9.56 11.30
CA LEU A 443 15.13 -9.17 11.09
C LEU A 443 16.00 -10.38 10.74
N GLU A 444 15.76 -11.55 11.36
CA GLU A 444 16.45 -12.80 11.02
C GLU A 444 16.32 -13.13 9.52
N VAL A 445 15.09 -13.20 9.01
CA VAL A 445 14.83 -13.63 7.62
C VAL A 445 15.16 -12.56 6.59
N GLU A 446 14.92 -11.28 6.89
CA GLU A 446 15.22 -10.17 5.98
C GLU A 446 16.73 -9.95 5.84
N ASN A 447 17.49 -9.99 6.95
CA ASN A 447 18.95 -9.86 6.90
C ASN A 447 19.58 -11.05 6.16
N ARG A 448 19.08 -12.27 6.38
CA ARG A 448 19.51 -13.44 5.62
C ARG A 448 19.25 -13.25 4.13
N SER A 449 18.03 -12.85 3.75
CA SER A 449 17.64 -12.64 2.35
C SER A 449 18.53 -11.59 1.69
N HIS A 450 18.74 -10.44 2.34
CA HIS A 450 19.61 -9.38 1.84
C HIS A 450 21.09 -9.77 1.76
N ALA A 451 21.60 -10.58 2.69
CA ALA A 451 22.96 -11.07 2.60
C ALA A 451 23.13 -12.04 1.41
N MET A 452 22.13 -12.89 1.16
CA MET A 452 22.15 -13.86 0.08
C MET A 452 22.08 -13.21 -1.30
N THR A 453 21.35 -12.09 -1.50
CA THR A 453 21.23 -11.45 -2.82
C THR A 453 22.60 -11.13 -3.43
N LYS A 454 23.57 -10.67 -2.62
CA LYS A 454 24.93 -10.39 -3.08
C LYS A 454 25.64 -11.63 -3.66
N ALA A 455 25.50 -12.78 -2.99
CA ALA A 455 26.09 -14.03 -3.45
C ALA A 455 25.36 -14.58 -4.69
N VAL A 456 24.02 -14.46 -4.71
CA VAL A 456 23.18 -14.85 -5.83
C VAL A 456 23.50 -14.03 -7.07
N ASP A 457 23.67 -12.71 -6.94
CA ASP A 457 24.05 -11.82 -8.05
C ASP A 457 25.38 -12.24 -8.69
N MET A 458 26.39 -12.58 -7.87
CA MET A 458 27.70 -13.00 -8.37
C MET A 458 27.60 -14.33 -9.15
N ALA A 459 26.90 -15.31 -8.60
CA ALA A 459 26.71 -16.60 -9.26
C ALA A 459 25.86 -16.46 -10.54
N ALA A 460 24.75 -15.72 -10.48
CA ALA A 460 23.88 -15.46 -11.62
C ALA A 460 24.61 -14.71 -12.73
N LYS A 461 25.47 -13.75 -12.39
CA LYS A 461 26.31 -13.05 -13.39
C LYS A 461 27.28 -14.00 -14.09
N SER A 462 27.92 -14.91 -13.35
CA SER A 462 28.77 -15.93 -13.96
C SER A 462 27.96 -16.84 -14.91
N LEU A 463 26.80 -17.30 -14.47
CA LEU A 463 25.92 -18.16 -15.28
C LEU A 463 25.36 -17.40 -16.50
N TYR A 464 25.07 -16.11 -16.38
CA TYR A 464 24.62 -15.30 -17.52
C TYR A 464 25.59 -15.32 -18.70
N GLU A 465 26.90 -15.40 -18.42
CA GLU A 465 27.96 -15.46 -19.42
C GLU A 465 28.20 -16.87 -19.98
N THR A 466 27.89 -17.92 -19.21
CA THR A 466 28.25 -19.30 -19.55
C THR A 466 27.07 -20.21 -19.89
N ASP A 467 25.96 -20.09 -19.17
CA ASP A 467 24.77 -20.95 -19.25
C ASP A 467 23.53 -20.18 -18.75
N LYS A 468 22.81 -19.56 -19.70
CA LYS A 468 21.64 -18.71 -19.38
C LYS A 468 20.45 -19.51 -18.87
N ASP A 469 20.27 -20.75 -19.32
CA ASP A 469 19.16 -21.59 -18.87
C ASP A 469 19.38 -21.97 -17.39
N MET A 470 20.61 -22.35 -17.02
CA MET A 470 21.00 -22.57 -15.63
C MET A 470 20.90 -21.30 -14.78
N MET A 471 21.19 -20.11 -15.35
CA MET A 471 20.99 -18.83 -14.64
C MET A 471 19.52 -18.60 -14.26
N TYR A 472 18.60 -18.83 -15.20
CA TYR A 472 17.17 -18.69 -14.95
C TYR A 472 16.67 -19.71 -13.92
N GLU A 473 17.10 -20.97 -14.01
CA GLU A 473 16.78 -22.01 -13.02
C GLU A 473 17.32 -21.62 -11.63
N TYR A 474 18.58 -21.18 -11.55
CA TYR A 474 19.22 -20.74 -10.30
C TYR A 474 18.48 -19.57 -9.62
N LEU A 475 18.09 -18.54 -10.38
CA LEU A 475 17.32 -17.41 -9.85
C LEU A 475 15.91 -17.81 -9.42
N THR A 476 15.29 -18.74 -10.17
CA THR A 476 13.98 -19.31 -9.84
C THR A 476 14.04 -20.06 -8.51
N ASP A 477 15.01 -20.96 -8.37
CA ASP A 477 15.21 -21.77 -7.16
C ASP A 477 15.53 -20.90 -5.95
N PHE A 478 16.37 -19.88 -6.09
CA PHE A 478 16.62 -18.96 -4.98
C PHE A 478 15.33 -18.24 -4.56
N SER A 479 14.60 -17.66 -5.51
CA SER A 479 13.39 -16.87 -5.22
C SER A 479 12.30 -17.72 -4.57
N VAL A 480 12.04 -18.91 -5.12
CA VAL A 480 11.06 -19.87 -4.60
C VAL A 480 11.49 -20.39 -3.23
N ASN A 481 12.69 -20.95 -3.11
CA ASN A 481 13.13 -21.55 -1.85
C ASN A 481 13.21 -20.53 -0.71
N ASN A 482 13.60 -19.27 -1.01
CA ASN A 482 13.63 -18.23 0.01
C ASN A 482 12.23 -17.84 0.46
N ALA A 483 11.27 -17.69 -0.45
CA ALA A 483 9.88 -17.40 -0.09
C ALA A 483 9.26 -18.54 0.74
N GLU A 484 9.41 -19.79 0.31
CA GLU A 484 8.87 -20.94 1.06
C GLU A 484 9.55 -21.11 2.43
N TYR A 485 10.85 -20.84 2.53
CA TYR A 485 11.56 -20.81 3.81
C TYR A 485 10.99 -19.75 4.75
N THR A 486 10.78 -18.52 4.25
CA THR A 486 10.23 -17.42 5.06
C THR A 486 8.84 -17.75 5.56
N VAL A 487 7.95 -18.28 4.71
CA VAL A 487 6.60 -18.69 5.12
C VAL A 487 6.65 -19.80 6.16
N GLN A 488 7.52 -20.80 5.98
CA GLN A 488 7.70 -21.86 6.97
C GLN A 488 8.20 -21.30 8.32
N ARG A 489 9.18 -20.39 8.31
CA ARG A 489 9.67 -19.73 9.52
C ARG A 489 8.57 -18.92 10.21
N TRP A 490 7.67 -18.31 9.43
CA TRP A 490 6.51 -17.58 9.93
C TRP A 490 5.46 -18.49 10.58
N ARG A 491 5.24 -19.71 10.06
CA ARG A 491 4.39 -20.72 10.71
C ARG A 491 4.94 -21.11 12.08
N GLU A 492 6.25 -21.35 12.16
CA GLU A 492 6.95 -21.67 13.41
C GLU A 492 6.85 -20.53 14.42
N LEU A 493 7.00 -19.28 13.96
CA LEU A 493 6.75 -18.09 14.77
C LEU A 493 5.31 -18.07 15.28
N GLY A 494 4.31 -18.34 14.43
CA GLY A 494 2.90 -18.44 14.83
C GLY A 494 2.66 -19.46 15.94
N TYR A 495 3.27 -20.65 15.86
CA TYR A 495 3.19 -21.65 16.93
C TYR A 495 3.90 -21.17 18.20
N HIS A 496 5.07 -20.55 18.06
CA HIS A 496 5.84 -20.03 19.18
C HIS A 496 5.05 -18.96 19.95
N ILE A 497 4.58 -17.89 19.28
CA ILE A 497 3.84 -16.81 19.92
C ILE A 497 2.54 -17.30 20.56
N PHE A 498 1.82 -18.21 19.88
CA PHE A 498 0.59 -18.77 20.43
C PHE A 498 0.85 -19.51 21.75
N SER A 499 1.92 -20.31 21.80
CA SER A 499 2.30 -21.03 23.02
C SER A 499 2.88 -20.14 24.12
N LYS A 500 3.61 -19.08 23.75
CA LYS A 500 4.31 -18.17 24.67
C LYS A 500 3.35 -17.20 25.36
N TYR A 501 2.34 -16.72 24.66
CA TYR A 501 1.40 -15.68 25.12
C TYR A 501 -0.02 -16.17 25.41
N ASN A 502 -0.20 -17.49 25.50
CA ASN A 502 -1.50 -18.13 25.71
C ASN A 502 -2.25 -17.57 26.92
N ASP A 503 -3.55 -17.31 26.75
CA ASP A 503 -4.45 -16.78 27.79
C ASP A 503 -3.97 -15.50 28.48
N ARG A 504 -3.17 -14.67 27.80
CA ARG A 504 -2.53 -13.46 28.37
C ARG A 504 -1.58 -13.75 29.53
N TYR A 505 -0.99 -14.94 29.53
CA TYR A 505 0.19 -15.25 30.33
C TYR A 505 1.43 -15.23 29.43
N ILE A 506 2.58 -14.84 29.98
CA ILE A 506 3.86 -14.89 29.29
C ILE A 506 4.70 -16.02 29.86
N ARG A 507 5.17 -16.90 28.98
CA ARG A 507 6.23 -17.86 29.29
C ARG A 507 7.60 -17.21 29.06
N THR A 508 8.40 -17.10 30.11
CA THR A 508 9.73 -16.45 30.08
C THR A 508 10.89 -17.43 29.89
N GLU A 509 10.64 -18.74 29.98
CA GLU A 509 11.64 -19.80 29.82
C GLU A 509 11.10 -20.97 29.01
N ASP A 510 11.98 -21.62 28.23
CA ASP A 510 11.71 -22.88 27.52
C ASP A 510 11.73 -24.10 28.45
N LYS A 511 11.04 -23.99 29.58
CA LYS A 511 10.91 -25.04 30.60
C LYS A 511 9.47 -25.08 31.11
N LEU A 512 9.09 -26.22 31.69
CA LEU A 512 7.79 -26.38 32.36
C LEU A 512 7.65 -25.52 33.61
N ARG A 513 8.77 -25.10 34.21
CA ARG A 513 8.85 -24.28 35.42
C ARG A 513 9.88 -23.16 35.22
N PRO A 514 9.64 -21.94 35.74
CA PRO A 514 8.46 -21.52 36.51
C PRO A 514 7.15 -21.53 35.68
N TRP A 515 6.01 -21.43 36.35
CA TRP A 515 4.73 -21.25 35.66
C TRP A 515 4.72 -19.92 34.89
N PRO A 516 3.98 -19.81 33.78
CA PRO A 516 3.77 -18.54 33.09
C PRO A 516 3.25 -17.45 34.03
N GLN A 517 3.62 -16.20 33.77
CA GLN A 517 3.20 -15.04 34.57
C GLN A 517 2.07 -14.30 33.86
N GLY A 518 1.04 -13.89 34.59
CA GLY A 518 -0.03 -13.08 34.02
C GLY A 518 0.49 -11.69 33.63
N VAL A 519 0.11 -11.21 32.45
CA VAL A 519 0.56 -9.90 31.93
C VAL A 519 0.06 -8.75 32.80
N GLY A 520 -1.19 -8.85 33.28
CA GLY A 520 -1.86 -7.74 33.97
C GLY A 520 -2.18 -6.57 33.03
N TYR A 521 -2.38 -5.39 33.62
CA TYR A 521 -2.62 -4.14 32.90
C TYR A 521 -1.69 -3.05 33.45
N PRO A 522 -1.40 -1.99 32.67
CA PRO A 522 -0.60 -0.87 33.16
C PRO A 522 -1.35 -0.03 34.21
N GLU A 523 -0.61 0.72 35.03
CA GLU A 523 -1.19 1.47 36.17
C GLU A 523 -2.26 2.48 35.74
N ASN A 524 -2.05 3.17 34.62
CA ASN A 524 -3.01 4.14 34.09
C ASN A 524 -4.37 3.47 33.76
N PHE A 525 -4.35 2.25 33.22
CA PHE A 525 -5.56 1.49 32.95
C PHE A 525 -6.29 1.10 34.25
N PHE A 526 -5.54 0.67 35.28
CA PHE A 526 -6.14 0.41 36.60
C PHE A 526 -6.74 1.66 37.22
N ARG A 527 -6.05 2.80 37.12
CA ARG A 527 -6.52 4.08 37.65
C ARG A 527 -7.84 4.49 37.01
N GLN A 528 -7.90 4.47 35.68
CA GLN A 528 -9.12 4.80 34.95
C GLN A 528 -10.28 3.86 35.29
N ALA A 529 -10.05 2.55 35.38
CA ALA A 529 -11.09 1.60 35.75
C ALA A 529 -11.69 1.93 37.14
N VAL A 530 -10.85 2.26 38.12
CA VAL A 530 -11.30 2.65 39.46
C VAL A 530 -12.04 3.99 39.48
N GLU A 531 -11.59 4.95 38.67
CA GLU A 531 -12.22 6.28 38.53
C GLU A 531 -13.61 6.18 37.87
N GLU A 532 -13.77 5.36 36.83
CA GLU A 532 -15.05 5.13 36.15
C GLU A 532 -16.07 4.39 37.03
N ARG A 533 -15.60 3.52 37.93
CA ARG A 533 -16.47 2.72 38.82
C ARG A 533 -16.02 2.76 40.29
N PRO A 534 -16.19 3.90 40.98
CA PRO A 534 -15.70 4.07 42.34
C PRO A 534 -16.29 3.06 43.33
N GLY A 535 -15.41 2.34 44.05
CA GLY A 535 -15.79 1.36 45.08
C GLY A 535 -16.15 -0.04 44.56
N TYR A 536 -16.28 -0.22 43.24
CA TYR A 536 -16.60 -1.52 42.63
C TYR A 536 -15.46 -2.54 42.84
N PHE A 537 -14.21 -2.09 42.66
CA PHE A 537 -12.99 -2.92 42.70
C PHE A 537 -12.35 -3.05 44.10
N ASP A 538 -12.96 -2.50 45.14
CA ASP A 538 -12.42 -2.53 46.52
C ASP A 538 -12.28 -3.98 47.05
N VAL A 539 -11.05 -4.40 47.38
CA VAL A 539 -10.80 -5.68 48.06
C VAL A 539 -10.82 -5.48 49.57
N ARG A 540 -12.02 -5.32 50.15
CA ARG A 540 -12.22 -5.16 51.60
C ARG A 540 -13.55 -5.72 52.09
N TRP A 541 -13.65 -5.92 53.40
CA TRP A 541 -14.94 -6.18 54.05
C TRP A 541 -15.85 -4.96 53.96
N ARG A 542 -17.11 -5.19 53.59
CA ARG A 542 -18.18 -4.18 53.56
C ARG A 542 -19.11 -4.35 54.76
N LYS A 543 -19.69 -3.24 55.25
CA LYS A 543 -20.68 -3.31 56.34
C LYS A 543 -22.05 -3.77 55.81
N PRO A 544 -22.89 -4.45 56.61
CA PRO A 544 -24.26 -4.76 56.21
C PRO A 544 -25.01 -3.49 55.80
N GLY A 545 -25.64 -3.51 54.62
CA GLY A 545 -26.37 -2.37 54.05
C GLY A 545 -25.51 -1.33 53.30
N GLU A 546 -24.19 -1.52 53.22
CA GLU A 546 -23.32 -0.69 52.38
C GLU A 546 -23.64 -0.91 50.89
N PRO A 547 -23.90 0.15 50.11
CA PRO A 547 -24.23 0.01 48.70
C PRO A 547 -23.03 -0.51 47.91
N ILE A 548 -23.25 -1.54 47.08
CA ILE A 548 -22.29 -1.96 46.06
C ILE A 548 -22.54 -1.05 44.86
N LYS A 549 -21.69 -0.05 44.68
CA LYS A 549 -21.70 0.82 43.50
C LYS A 549 -20.94 0.17 42.36
#